data_AF-A0A9E5LB57-F1
#
_entry.id   AF-A0A9E5LB57-F1
#
_cell.length_a   1.000
_cell.length_b   1.000
_cell.length_c   1.000
_cell.angle_alpha   90.00
_cell.angle_beta   90.00
_cell.angle_gamma   90.00
#
_symmetry.space_group_name_H-M   'P 1'
#
loop_
_entity.id
_entity.type
_entity.pdbx_description
1 polymer ?
#
loop_
_entity_poly.entity_id
_entity_poly.type
_entity_poly.pdbx_seq_one_letter_code
_entity_poly.pdbx_strand_id
1 'polypeptide(L)'
;MMQVFSKNNLLLISFLVFLMFLTRGSHFLTEFSIPDASLIVFLTLGLFIPSILLFCLFFILTAVIDFGSGFFDNSLAFCLTDGYWGLIPTYLAMFVTGKLIKNYDIKFNLFFVALLLSITLAFIISTNTYYMFSDKFGSPSFFTSIQYGWNYFPAYLMPNLIYGMIVFTLYQLNLKNYFLKFIQRS
;
A
#
# COMPACT_ATOMS: atom_id res chain seq x y z
N MET A 1 -8.56 12.57 22.01
CA MET A 1 -9.83 12.86 21.32
C MET A 1 -10.16 11.67 20.43
N MET A 2 -11.29 11.00 20.65
CA MET A 2 -11.68 9.80 19.89
C MET A 2 -12.06 10.22 18.46
N GLN A 3 -11.39 9.67 17.45
CA GLN A 3 -11.64 10.02 16.06
C GLN A 3 -12.99 9.42 15.63
N VAL A 4 -14.02 10.27 15.47
CA VAL A 4 -15.33 9.82 15.00
C VAL A 4 -15.29 9.63 13.49
N PHE A 5 -15.53 8.40 13.01
CA PHE A 5 -15.57 8.10 11.59
C PHE A 5 -16.95 8.42 11.00
N SER A 6 -16.96 9.15 9.88
CA SER A 6 -18.19 9.37 9.09
C SER A 6 -18.60 8.10 8.33
N LYS A 7 -19.85 8.03 7.86
CA LYS A 7 -20.31 6.95 6.96
C LYS A 7 -19.41 6.75 5.74
N ASN A 8 -18.94 7.85 5.14
CA ASN A 8 -18.05 7.81 3.98
C ASN A 8 -16.67 7.26 4.35
N ASN A 9 -16.18 7.56 5.56
CA ASN A 9 -14.92 7.01 6.04
C ASN A 9 -15.03 5.49 6.23
N LEU A 10 -16.14 5.00 6.80
CA LEU A 10 -16.40 3.57 6.96
C LEU A 10 -16.50 2.85 5.62
N LEU A 11 -17.19 3.43 4.64
CA LEU A 11 -17.26 2.88 3.28
C LEU A 11 -15.88 2.79 2.63
N LEU A 12 -15.06 3.85 2.74
CA LEU A 12 -13.70 3.84 2.23
C LEU A 12 -12.85 2.77 2.93
N ILE A 13 -12.89 2.69 4.26
CA ILE A 13 -12.16 1.67 5.02
C ILE A 13 -12.59 0.27 4.57
N SER A 14 -13.89 0.00 4.48
CA SER A 14 -14.40 -1.30 4.03
C SER A 14 -13.95 -1.64 2.61
N PHE A 15 -13.95 -0.67 1.70
CA PHE A 15 -13.47 -0.85 0.33
C PHE A 15 -11.97 -1.16 0.28
N LEU A 16 -11.16 -0.44 1.07
CA LEU A 16 -9.71 -0.68 1.15
C LEU A 16 -9.39 -2.06 1.75
N VAL A 17 -10.13 -2.49 2.79
CA VAL A 17 -10.01 -3.84 3.37
C VAL A 17 -10.34 -4.90 2.32
N PHE A 18 -11.44 -4.71 1.57
CA PHE A 18 -11.82 -5.61 0.48
C PHE A 18 -10.72 -5.71 -0.60
N LEU A 19 -10.14 -4.57 -1.01
CA LEU A 19 -9.03 -4.55 -1.96
C LEU A 19 -7.79 -5.28 -1.46
N MET A 20 -7.47 -5.17 -0.16
CA MET A 20 -6.35 -5.93 0.43
C MET A 20 -6.58 -7.43 0.33
N PHE A 21 -7.76 -7.93 0.70
CA PHE A 21 -8.08 -9.35 0.55
C PHE A 21 -8.04 -9.82 -0.90
N LEU A 22 -8.57 -9.01 -1.82
CA LEU A 22 -8.65 -9.36 -3.24
C LEU A 22 -7.27 -9.46 -3.91
N THR A 23 -6.34 -8.57 -3.56
CA THR A 23 -5.06 -8.44 -4.28
C THR A 23 -3.90 -9.13 -3.59
N ARG A 24 -3.79 -9.00 -2.26
CA ARG A 24 -2.73 -9.61 -1.47
C ARG A 24 -2.98 -11.10 -1.21
N GLY A 25 -4.26 -11.48 -1.09
CA GLY A 25 -4.69 -12.87 -0.97
C GLY A 25 -4.86 -13.59 -2.32
N SER A 26 -4.48 -12.99 -3.45
CA SER A 26 -4.74 -13.58 -4.77
C SER A 26 -3.85 -14.80 -5.09
N HIS A 27 -2.77 -15.03 -4.34
CA HIS A 27 -1.97 -16.26 -4.42
C HIS A 27 -2.76 -17.53 -4.02
N PHE A 28 -3.94 -17.40 -3.42
CA PHE A 28 -4.71 -18.53 -2.90
C PHE A 28 -5.81 -19.08 -3.80
N LEU A 29 -6.23 -18.33 -4.83
CA LEU A 29 -7.55 -18.56 -5.45
C LEU A 29 -7.55 -18.85 -6.96
N THR A 30 -6.57 -18.36 -7.75
CA THR A 30 -6.63 -18.48 -9.23
C THR A 30 -5.27 -18.36 -9.94
N GLU A 31 -5.16 -18.89 -11.16
CA GLU A 31 -4.01 -18.72 -12.09
C GLU A 31 -3.80 -17.25 -12.54
N PHE A 32 -4.79 -16.39 -12.33
CA PHE A 32 -4.69 -14.93 -12.48
C PHE A 32 -4.46 -14.29 -11.11
N SER A 33 -3.21 -13.97 -10.77
CA SER A 33 -2.89 -13.17 -9.59
C SER A 33 -3.01 -11.68 -9.91
N ILE A 34 -4.00 -11.01 -9.30
CA ILE A 34 -4.11 -9.55 -9.40
C ILE A 34 -2.94 -8.93 -8.63
N PRO A 35 -2.23 -7.93 -9.19
CA PRO A 35 -1.12 -7.29 -8.48
C PRO A 35 -1.52 -6.72 -7.12
N ASP A 36 -0.64 -6.84 -6.13
CA ASP A 36 -0.86 -6.34 -4.77
C ASP A 36 -1.05 -4.81 -4.76
N ALA A 37 -2.18 -4.35 -4.18
CA ALA A 37 -2.53 -2.94 -4.07
C ALA A 37 -2.09 -2.29 -2.73
N SER A 38 -1.41 -3.03 -1.85
CA SER A 38 -1.13 -2.63 -0.46
C SER A 38 -0.48 -1.25 -0.33
N LEU A 39 0.53 -0.92 -1.14
CA LEU A 39 1.19 0.40 -1.06
C LEU A 39 0.20 1.55 -1.31
N ILE A 40 -0.66 1.37 -2.31
CA ILE A 40 -1.65 2.38 -2.68
C ILE A 40 -2.77 2.45 -1.65
N VAL A 41 -3.12 1.33 -0.99
CA VAL A 41 -4.01 1.33 0.16
C VAL A 41 -3.46 2.23 1.28
N PHE A 42 -2.19 2.09 1.64
CA PHE A 42 -1.57 2.94 2.68
C PHE A 42 -1.46 4.42 2.26
N LEU A 43 -1.11 4.70 1.01
CA LEU A 43 -1.12 6.06 0.46
C LEU A 43 -2.51 6.69 0.52
N THR A 44 -3.53 5.93 0.10
CA THR A 44 -4.94 6.35 0.11
C THR A 44 -5.43 6.60 1.54
N LEU A 45 -5.05 5.73 2.48
CA LEU A 45 -5.36 5.90 3.89
C LEU A 45 -4.75 7.20 4.43
N GLY A 46 -3.49 7.49 4.13
CA GLY A 46 -2.84 8.76 4.48
C GLY A 46 -3.51 9.98 3.86
N LEU A 47 -3.92 9.88 2.61
CA LEU A 47 -4.57 10.96 1.87
C LEU A 47 -5.95 11.33 2.42
N PHE A 48 -6.79 10.34 2.71
CA PHE A 48 -8.18 10.60 3.11
C PHE A 48 -8.35 10.61 4.64
N ILE A 49 -7.77 9.63 5.35
CA ILE A 49 -7.99 9.39 6.79
C ILE A 49 -6.65 9.16 7.51
N PRO A 50 -5.81 10.20 7.69
CA PRO A 50 -4.46 10.08 8.26
C PRO A 50 -4.46 9.77 9.77
N SER A 51 -4.93 8.59 10.13
CA SER A 51 -4.99 8.06 11.50
C SER A 51 -3.90 7.01 11.71
N ILE A 52 -3.05 7.21 12.71
CA ILE A 52 -2.02 6.22 13.05
C ILE A 52 -2.64 4.90 13.55
N LEU A 53 -3.81 4.98 14.20
CA LEU A 53 -4.54 3.80 14.63
C LEU A 53 -4.98 2.96 13.42
N LEU A 54 -5.52 3.61 12.37
CA LEU A 54 -5.88 2.88 11.14
C LEU A 54 -4.64 2.34 10.43
N PHE A 55 -3.53 3.09 10.41
CA PHE A 55 -2.27 2.57 9.88
C PHE A 55 -1.88 1.24 10.57
N CYS A 56 -1.89 1.21 11.90
CA CYS A 56 -1.60 0.00 12.66
C CYS A 56 -2.60 -1.12 12.37
N LEU A 57 -3.89 -0.83 12.28
CA LEU A 57 -4.92 -1.83 11.96
C LEU A 57 -4.75 -2.42 10.55
N PHE A 58 -4.44 -1.59 9.55
CA PHE A 58 -4.16 -2.06 8.18
C PHE A 58 -2.85 -2.86 8.11
N PHE A 59 -1.84 -2.51 8.90
CA PHE A 59 -0.62 -3.31 9.00
C PHE A 59 -0.86 -4.66 9.70
N ILE A 60 -1.69 -4.69 10.74
CA ILE A 60 -2.12 -5.96 11.33
C ILE A 60 -2.89 -6.79 10.29
N LEU A 61 -3.74 -6.16 9.48
CA LEU A 61 -4.45 -6.84 8.40
C LEU A 61 -3.48 -7.44 7.35
N THR A 62 -2.41 -6.72 6.95
CA THR A 62 -1.38 -7.27 6.06
C THR A 62 -0.75 -8.52 6.66
N ALA A 63 -0.36 -8.45 7.94
CA ALA A 63 0.22 -9.58 8.65
C ALA A 63 -0.75 -10.76 8.75
N VAL A 64 -2.02 -10.52 9.09
CA VAL A 64 -3.04 -11.58 9.16
C VAL A 64 -3.20 -12.28 7.80
N ILE A 65 -3.21 -11.53 6.70
CA ILE A 65 -3.29 -12.12 5.34
C ILE A 65 -2.04 -12.95 5.03
N ASP A 66 -0.84 -12.44 5.34
CA ASP A 66 0.43 -13.10 5.00
C ASP A 66 0.74 -14.32 5.89
N PHE A 67 0.51 -14.24 7.19
CA PHE A 67 0.69 -15.38 8.09
C PHE A 67 -0.42 -16.42 7.89
N GLY A 68 -1.65 -15.97 7.59
CA GLY A 68 -2.71 -16.86 7.14
C GLY A 68 -2.32 -17.61 5.87
N SER A 69 -1.63 -16.94 4.93
CA SER A 69 -1.16 -17.57 3.69
C SER A 69 -0.08 -18.59 3.90
N GLY A 70 0.93 -18.24 4.70
CA GLY A 70 1.97 -19.18 5.10
C GLY A 70 1.43 -20.41 5.84
N PHE A 71 0.32 -20.27 6.58
CA PHE A 71 -0.31 -21.40 7.29
C PHE A 71 -0.98 -22.40 6.34
N PHE A 72 -1.67 -21.93 5.29
CA PHE A 72 -2.32 -22.80 4.31
C PHE A 72 -1.37 -23.32 3.23
N ASP A 73 -0.37 -22.53 2.85
CA ASP A 73 0.66 -22.89 1.88
C ASP A 73 2.04 -22.46 2.39
N ASN A 74 2.82 -23.45 2.83
CA ASN A 74 4.14 -23.24 3.40
C ASN A 74 5.15 -22.65 2.41
N SER A 75 4.89 -22.72 1.09
CA SER A 75 5.74 -22.07 0.09
C SER A 75 5.65 -20.54 0.15
N LEU A 76 4.50 -20.01 0.60
CA LEU A 76 4.27 -18.58 0.78
C LEU A 76 4.89 -18.05 2.07
N ALA A 77 5.11 -18.93 3.06
CA ALA A 77 5.82 -18.60 4.29
C ALA A 77 7.31 -18.27 4.05
N PHE A 78 7.85 -18.60 2.86
CA PHE A 78 9.25 -18.32 2.52
C PHE A 78 9.61 -16.83 2.72
N CYS A 79 8.71 -15.90 2.43
CA CYS A 79 9.00 -14.46 2.58
C CYS A 79 8.86 -13.94 4.02
N LEU A 80 8.32 -14.74 4.94
CA LEU A 80 8.16 -14.41 6.36
C LEU A 80 9.48 -14.62 7.10
N THR A 81 10.35 -13.60 7.01
CA THR A 81 11.66 -13.54 7.67
C THR A 81 11.74 -12.29 8.53
N ASP A 82 12.84 -12.07 9.27
CA ASP A 82 13.01 -10.85 10.07
C ASP A 82 13.01 -9.57 9.20
N GLY A 83 13.34 -9.70 7.92
CA GLY A 83 13.15 -8.63 6.91
C GLY A 83 11.71 -8.14 6.75
N TYR A 84 10.71 -8.92 7.18
CA TYR A 84 9.29 -8.54 7.15
C TYR A 84 9.00 -7.26 7.94
N TRP A 85 9.74 -7.01 9.03
CA TRP A 85 9.60 -5.77 9.81
C TRP A 85 9.92 -4.51 9.01
N GLY A 86 10.69 -4.64 7.93
CA GLY A 86 10.94 -3.57 6.96
C GLY A 86 9.69 -3.07 6.23
N LEU A 87 8.59 -3.84 6.23
CA LEU A 87 7.32 -3.39 5.68
C LEU A 87 6.71 -2.22 6.46
N ILE A 88 7.01 -2.09 7.76
CA ILE A 88 6.54 -0.94 8.55
C ILE A 88 7.02 0.38 7.95
N PRO A 89 8.34 0.64 7.81
CA PRO A 89 8.81 1.88 7.19
C PRO A 89 8.43 2.00 5.71
N THR A 90 8.31 0.89 4.96
CA THR A 90 7.82 0.88 3.58
C THR A 90 6.40 1.44 3.48
N TYR A 91 5.46 0.92 4.27
CA TYR A 91 4.07 1.40 4.28
C TYR A 91 3.94 2.78 4.92
N LEU A 92 4.77 3.08 5.91
CA LEU A 92 4.78 4.40 6.55
C LEU A 92 5.19 5.48 5.56
N ALA A 93 6.16 5.21 4.66
CA ALA A 93 6.53 6.13 3.60
C ALA A 93 5.32 6.49 2.72
N MET A 94 4.57 5.49 2.26
CA MET A 94 3.35 5.69 1.45
C MET A 94 2.28 6.49 2.22
N PHE A 95 2.01 6.10 3.46
CA PHE A 95 1.02 6.76 4.33
C PHE A 95 1.37 8.23 4.61
N VAL A 96 2.63 8.51 4.95
CA VAL A 96 3.11 9.86 5.20
C VAL A 96 3.05 10.70 3.93
N THR A 97 3.42 10.16 2.77
CA THR A 97 3.27 10.86 1.49
C THR A 97 1.82 11.28 1.26
N GLY A 98 0.85 10.37 1.41
CA GLY A 98 -0.57 10.69 1.30
C GLY A 98 -1.01 11.78 2.28
N LYS A 99 -0.58 11.67 3.54
CA LYS A 99 -0.88 12.66 4.59
C LYS A 99 -0.31 14.04 4.27
N LEU A 100 0.89 14.12 3.69
CA LEU A 100 1.56 15.37 3.34
C LEU A 100 0.88 16.06 2.16
N ILE A 101 0.66 15.33 1.06
CA ILE A 101 0.10 15.92 -0.16
C ILE A 101 -1.34 16.41 0.01
N LYS A 102 -2.09 15.85 0.99
CA LYS A 102 -3.44 16.28 1.37
C LYS A 102 -3.55 17.79 1.63
N ASN A 103 -2.49 18.42 2.14
CA ASN A 103 -2.50 19.83 2.52
C ASN A 103 -2.18 20.79 1.37
N TYR A 104 -1.98 20.27 0.15
CA TYR A 104 -1.66 21.03 -1.05
C TYR A 104 -2.79 20.96 -2.08
N ASP A 105 -2.74 21.85 -3.07
CA ASP A 105 -3.56 21.72 -4.28
C ASP A 105 -3.03 20.55 -5.13
N ILE A 106 -3.71 19.41 -5.04
CA ILE A 106 -3.27 18.14 -5.65
C ILE A 106 -3.51 18.18 -7.16
N LYS A 107 -2.56 18.76 -7.89
CA LYS A 107 -2.47 18.69 -9.35
C LYS A 107 -1.80 17.40 -9.79
N PHE A 108 -1.99 17.03 -11.06
CA PHE A 108 -1.40 15.83 -11.66
C PHE A 108 0.12 15.75 -11.42
N ASN A 109 0.87 16.81 -11.71
CA ASN A 109 2.32 16.82 -11.55
C ASN A 109 2.76 16.54 -10.11
N LEU A 110 2.10 17.19 -9.13
CA LEU A 110 2.42 16.99 -7.70
C LEU A 110 2.12 15.56 -7.28
N PHE A 111 0.93 15.05 -7.62
CA PHE A 111 0.53 13.70 -7.26
C PHE A 111 1.43 12.65 -7.91
N PHE A 112 1.71 12.79 -9.21
CA PHE A 112 2.53 11.85 -9.97
C PHE A 112 3.96 11.79 -9.42
N VAL A 113 4.58 12.94 -9.14
CA VAL A 113 5.93 12.97 -8.57
C VAL A 113 5.95 12.39 -7.16
N ALA A 114 4.99 12.75 -6.31
CA ALA A 114 4.90 12.21 -4.96
C ALA A 114 4.68 10.68 -4.97
N LEU A 115 3.84 10.19 -5.87
CA LEU A 115 3.58 8.76 -6.07
C LEU A 115 4.85 8.04 -6.53
N LEU A 116 5.52 8.53 -7.58
CA LEU A 116 6.74 7.93 -8.11
C LEU A 116 7.84 7.84 -7.05
N LEU A 117 8.08 8.94 -6.33
CA LEU A 117 9.10 9.00 -5.28
C LEU A 117 8.77 8.08 -4.11
N SER A 118 7.52 8.05 -3.67
CA SER A 118 7.10 7.20 -2.56
C SER A 118 7.17 5.72 -2.90
N ILE A 119 6.74 5.30 -4.10
CA ILE A 119 6.89 3.91 -4.56
C ILE A 119 8.37 3.52 -4.67
N THR A 120 9.21 4.41 -5.19
CA THR A 120 10.66 4.16 -5.30
C THR A 120 11.31 4.02 -3.93
N LEU A 121 10.95 4.89 -2.99
CA LEU A 121 11.45 4.82 -1.62
C LEU A 121 10.96 3.55 -0.91
N ALA A 122 9.68 3.21 -1.06
CA ALA A 122 9.08 1.98 -0.53
C ALA A 122 9.80 0.74 -1.06
N PHE A 123 10.10 0.71 -2.36
CA PHE A 123 10.87 -0.34 -3.01
C PHE A 123 12.27 -0.48 -2.41
N ILE A 124 13.01 0.63 -2.29
CA ILE A 124 14.36 0.64 -1.71
C ILE A 124 14.31 0.09 -0.28
N ILE A 125 13.42 0.59 0.57
CA ILE A 125 13.30 0.15 1.97
C ILE A 125 12.97 -1.35 2.04
N SER A 126 11.94 -1.78 1.29
CA SER A 126 11.46 -3.17 1.31
C SER A 126 12.53 -4.15 0.82
N THR A 127 13.25 -3.77 -0.24
CA THR A 127 14.29 -4.61 -0.83
C THR A 127 15.49 -4.68 0.09
N ASN A 128 15.97 -3.54 0.60
CA ASN A 128 17.13 -3.51 1.50
C ASN A 128 16.91 -4.31 2.77
N THR A 129 15.76 -4.11 3.42
CA THR A 129 15.44 -4.84 4.66
C THR A 129 15.33 -6.35 4.42
N TYR A 130 14.77 -6.78 3.29
CA TYR A 130 14.76 -8.20 2.92
C TYR A 130 16.18 -8.74 2.68
N TYR A 131 17.01 -8.06 1.88
CA TYR A 131 18.36 -8.55 1.61
C TYR A 131 19.24 -8.60 2.86
N MET A 132 19.11 -7.61 3.75
CA MET A 132 19.92 -7.52 4.97
C MET A 132 19.47 -8.48 6.07
N PHE A 133 18.16 -8.65 6.27
CA PHE A 133 17.61 -9.33 7.46
C PHE A 133 16.83 -10.62 7.16
N SER A 134 16.84 -11.12 5.92
CA SER A 134 16.20 -12.41 5.61
C SER A 134 17.06 -13.64 5.90
N ASP A 135 18.33 -13.46 6.27
CA ASP A 135 19.38 -14.49 6.40
C ASP A 135 19.68 -15.30 5.11
N LYS A 136 19.03 -14.99 3.99
CA LYS A 136 19.19 -15.71 2.72
C LYS A 136 20.38 -15.26 1.87
N PHE A 137 20.94 -14.09 2.17
CA PHE A 137 21.98 -13.45 1.34
C PHE A 137 23.28 -13.19 2.09
N GLY A 138 23.50 -13.85 3.23
CA GLY A 138 24.71 -13.68 4.02
C GLY A 138 24.86 -12.28 4.63
N SER A 139 23.74 -11.65 5.01
CA SER A 139 23.67 -10.35 5.69
C SER A 139 24.58 -9.27 5.06
N PRO A 140 24.33 -8.87 3.81
CA PRO A 140 25.14 -7.87 3.12
C PRO A 140 25.07 -6.51 3.83
N SER A 141 26.10 -5.68 3.62
CA SER A 141 26.09 -4.29 4.09
C SER A 141 25.00 -3.47 3.39
N PHE A 142 24.56 -2.38 4.02
CA PHE A 142 23.52 -1.49 3.49
C PHE A 142 23.81 -0.98 2.06
N PHE A 143 25.05 -0.58 1.76
CA PHE A 143 25.40 -0.09 0.43
C PHE A 143 25.40 -1.19 -0.63
N THR A 144 25.75 -2.41 -0.22
CA THR A 144 25.71 -3.59 -1.10
C THR A 144 24.26 -3.98 -1.37
N SER A 145 23.39 -3.97 -0.36
CA SER A 145 21.99 -4.36 -0.51
C SER A 145 21.19 -3.43 -1.42
N ILE A 146 21.52 -2.13 -1.47
CA ILE A 146 20.88 -1.16 -2.38
C ILE A 146 21.07 -1.55 -3.85
N GLN A 147 22.14 -2.25 -4.21
CA GLN A 147 22.42 -2.63 -5.58
C GLN A 147 21.57 -3.82 -6.06
N TYR A 148 20.87 -4.51 -5.16
CA TYR A 148 20.07 -5.67 -5.49
C TYR A 148 18.60 -5.36 -5.75
N GLY A 149 17.94 -6.30 -6.42
CA GLY A 149 16.50 -6.30 -6.62
C GLY A 149 15.97 -5.36 -7.71
N TRP A 150 16.79 -4.48 -8.31
CA TRP A 150 16.35 -3.54 -9.36
C TRP A 150 15.66 -4.19 -10.56
N ASN A 151 15.95 -5.47 -10.83
CA ASN A 151 15.22 -6.29 -11.81
C ASN A 151 13.73 -6.46 -11.48
N TYR A 152 13.33 -6.37 -10.21
CA TYR A 152 11.93 -6.39 -9.75
C TYR A 152 11.26 -5.01 -9.75
N PHE A 153 12.04 -3.92 -9.87
CA PHE A 153 11.50 -2.56 -9.78
C PHE A 153 10.40 -2.27 -10.81
N PRO A 154 10.49 -2.67 -12.10
CA PRO A 154 9.39 -2.43 -13.05
C PRO A 154 8.09 -3.13 -12.66
N ALA A 155 8.16 -4.37 -12.19
CA ALA A 155 7.00 -5.14 -11.74
C ALA A 155 6.42 -4.61 -10.42
N TYR A 156 7.25 -4.00 -9.58
CA TYR A 156 6.82 -3.30 -8.37
C TYR A 156 6.19 -1.94 -8.69
N LEU A 157 6.76 -1.18 -9.62
CA LEU A 157 6.36 0.18 -9.94
C LEU A 157 5.06 0.25 -10.74
N MET A 158 4.94 -0.53 -11.82
CA MET A 158 3.86 -0.36 -12.80
C MET A 158 2.45 -0.56 -12.22
N PRO A 159 2.14 -1.64 -11.48
CA PRO A 159 0.81 -1.82 -10.92
C PRO A 159 0.46 -0.73 -9.90
N ASN A 160 1.43 -0.32 -9.09
CA ASN A 160 1.26 0.72 -8.09
C ASN A 160 1.05 2.10 -8.73
N LEU A 161 1.72 2.40 -9.84
CA LEU A 161 1.44 3.60 -10.63
C LEU A 161 0.01 3.57 -11.17
N ILE A 162 -0.44 2.46 -11.74
CA ILE A 162 -1.80 2.31 -12.27
C ILE A 162 -2.85 2.52 -11.16
N TYR A 163 -2.73 1.81 -10.05
CA TYR A 163 -3.63 1.96 -8.90
C TYR A 163 -3.61 3.38 -8.34
N GLY A 164 -2.42 4.00 -8.22
CA GLY A 164 -2.29 5.38 -7.77
C GLY A 164 -2.97 6.37 -8.72
N MET A 165 -2.84 6.16 -10.03
CA MET A 165 -3.52 6.99 -11.04
C MET A 165 -5.05 6.85 -10.98
N ILE A 166 -5.57 5.65 -10.70
CA ILE A 166 -7.01 5.44 -10.46
C ILE A 166 -7.45 6.27 -9.24
N VAL A 167 -6.69 6.23 -8.13
CA VAL A 167 -6.98 7.03 -6.94
C VAL A 167 -6.98 8.53 -7.27
N PHE A 168 -6.01 9.00 -8.04
CA PHE A 168 -5.96 10.40 -8.49
C PHE A 168 -7.18 10.79 -9.32
N THR A 169 -7.56 9.97 -10.30
CA THR A 169 -8.74 10.23 -11.13
C THR A 169 -10.02 10.27 -10.28
N LEU A 170 -10.20 9.31 -9.36
CA LEU A 170 -11.34 9.31 -8.44
C LEU A 170 -11.37 10.54 -7.52
N TYR A 171 -10.19 10.98 -7.07
CA TYR A 171 -10.03 12.21 -6.29
C TYR A 171 -10.45 13.45 -7.09
N GLN A 172 -9.97 13.59 -8.33
CA GLN A 172 -10.30 14.73 -9.22
C GLN A 172 -11.77 14.76 -9.61
N LEU A 173 -12.36 13.60 -9.86
CA LEU A 173 -13.79 13.47 -10.17
C LEU A 173 -14.68 13.88 -8.98
N ASN A 174 -14.10 14.05 -7.78
CA ASN A 174 -14.75 14.54 -6.59
C ASN A 174 -16.10 13.85 -6.38
N LEU A 175 -16.12 12.50 -6.44
CA LEU A 175 -17.31 11.65 -6.48
C LEU A 175 -18.33 11.96 -5.37
N LYS A 176 -17.89 12.67 -4.32
CA LYS A 176 -18.74 13.32 -3.32
C LYS A 176 -19.91 14.12 -3.95
N ASN A 177 -19.66 14.88 -5.02
CA ASN A 177 -20.69 15.70 -5.69
C ASN A 177 -21.59 14.90 -6.63
N TYR A 178 -21.12 13.79 -7.21
CA TYR A 178 -21.92 12.96 -8.11
C TYR A 178 -22.86 12.03 -7.34
N PHE A 179 -22.38 11.41 -6.25
CA PHE A 179 -23.19 10.53 -5.41
C PHE A 179 -24.28 11.30 -4.64
N LEU A 180 -23.97 12.49 -4.12
CA LEU A 180 -24.97 13.36 -3.45
C LEU A 180 -26.04 13.85 -4.43
N LYS A 181 -25.67 14.20 -5.67
CA LYS A 181 -26.64 14.57 -6.72
C LYS A 181 -27.52 13.41 -7.18
N PHE A 182 -27.00 12.19 -7.15
CA PHE A 182 -27.76 10.99 -7.53
C PHE A 182 -28.80 10.63 -6.47
N ILE A 183 -28.44 10.67 -5.18
CA ILE A 183 -29.34 10.37 -4.06
C ILE A 183 -30.42 11.46 -3.87
N GLN A 184 -30.14 12.73 -4.18
CA GLN A 184 -31.14 13.80 -4.13
C GLN A 184 -32.11 13.80 -5.32
N ARG A 185 -31.90 12.94 -6.32
CA ARG A 185 -32.75 12.80 -7.52
C ARG A 185 -33.57 11.51 -7.54
N SER A 186 -33.39 10.62 -6.56
CA SER A 186 -34.16 9.39 -6.34
C SER A 186 -35.09 9.54 -5.15
#